data_AF-A0A1Q6DPH9-F1
#
_entry.id   AF-A0A1Q6DPH9-F1
#
_cell.length_a   1.000
_cell.length_b   1.000
_cell.length_c   1.000
_cell.angle_alpha   90.00
_cell.angle_beta   90.00
_cell.angle_gamma   90.00
#
_symmetry.space_group_name_H-M   'P 1'
#
loop_
_entity.id
_entity.type
_entity.pdbx_description
1 polymer ?
#
loop_
_entity_poly.entity_id
_entity_poly.type
_entity_poly.pdbx_seq_one_letter_code
_entity_poly.pdbx_strand_id
1 'polypeptide(L)'
;MLTPQQQELCRSGLERLHRPILPLVRLAGMLYLTGPFADLEALLAELAEPVETGGVFYQDPRSLLAPYLEAMRPFERLKNPREPARIIVDANLQAADQFTALDGWVSQNVLTRELEEINSLLCGPCKCTLCCTGPAPGAAQDFFEIPVTEDEISLFPLDRIDTPESRRAAPEEEPPLENDGTPFYRQPIALYHWHTGWSMILPRQSRCPHLDPASGGCRIYPRRPDVCRRPQIFPYMLERNPELDREYDDRLLPAFVMRGKLLAVWDCPYVRQFQQEIGTYAQRCGLEPIFKENKA
;
A
#
# COMPACT_ATOMS: atom_id res chain seq x y z
N MET A 1 10.60 -6.25 -21.06
CA MET A 1 9.36 -5.80 -21.72
C MET A 1 8.40 -6.97 -21.81
N LEU A 2 7.10 -6.72 -21.67
CA LEU A 2 6.07 -7.78 -21.67
C LEU A 2 5.75 -8.25 -23.09
N THR A 3 5.40 -9.52 -23.27
CA THR A 3 4.94 -10.04 -24.58
C THR A 3 3.56 -9.47 -24.94
N PRO A 4 3.15 -9.48 -26.22
CA PRO A 4 1.81 -9.03 -26.62
C PRO A 4 0.67 -9.75 -25.87
N GLN A 5 0.82 -11.06 -25.66
CA GLN A 5 -0.16 -11.84 -24.89
C GLN A 5 -0.23 -11.38 -23.43
N GLN A 6 0.91 -11.07 -22.80
CA GLN A 6 0.93 -10.55 -21.43
C GLN A 6 0.32 -9.14 -21.34
N GLN A 7 0.55 -8.30 -22.35
CA GLN A 7 -0.04 -6.96 -22.40
C GLN A 7 -1.57 -7.03 -22.51
N GLU A 8 -2.12 -7.94 -23.32
CA GLU A 8 -3.57 -8.15 -23.39
C GLU A 8 -4.15 -8.62 -22.06
N LEU A 9 -3.44 -9.51 -21.34
CA LEU A 9 -3.84 -9.93 -19.99
C LEU A 9 -3.81 -8.79 -18.96
N CYS A 10 -3.04 -7.72 -19.20
CA CYS A 10 -2.98 -6.54 -18.34
C CYS A 10 -4.10 -5.52 -18.63
N ARG A 11 -4.93 -5.73 -19.66
CA ARG A 11 -5.92 -4.74 -20.13
C ARG A 11 -6.84 -4.22 -19.02
N SER A 12 -7.39 -5.10 -18.18
CA SER A 12 -8.26 -4.69 -17.07
C SER A 12 -7.52 -3.82 -16.04
N GLY A 13 -6.23 -4.07 -15.79
CA GLY A 13 -5.43 -3.20 -14.92
C GLY A 13 -5.16 -1.82 -15.54
N LEU A 14 -4.94 -1.77 -16.85
CA LEU A 14 -4.76 -0.52 -17.61
C LEU A 14 -6.06 0.31 -17.65
N GLU A 15 -7.21 -0.35 -17.84
CA GLU A 15 -8.52 0.31 -17.78
C GLU A 15 -8.74 0.99 -16.42
N ARG A 16 -8.28 0.38 -15.31
CA ARG A 16 -8.32 0.98 -13.97
C ARG A 16 -7.35 2.15 -13.83
N LEU A 17 -6.10 2.03 -14.33
CA LEU A 17 -5.16 3.16 -14.37
C LEU A 17 -5.69 4.38 -15.13
N HIS A 18 -6.49 4.15 -16.18
CA HIS A 18 -7.12 5.24 -16.93
C HIS A 18 -8.32 5.87 -16.23
N ARG A 19 -8.80 5.29 -15.12
CA ARG A 19 -9.99 5.76 -14.39
C ARG A 19 -9.73 5.81 -12.88
N PRO A 20 -8.74 6.61 -12.43
CA PRO A 20 -8.41 6.74 -11.00
C PRO A 20 -9.63 7.17 -10.19
N ILE A 21 -9.84 6.60 -9.01
CA ILE A 21 -11.01 6.95 -8.18
C ILE A 21 -10.82 8.27 -7.41
N LEU A 22 -9.58 8.67 -7.16
CA LEU A 22 -9.29 9.79 -6.25
C LEU A 22 -9.94 11.13 -6.66
N PRO A 23 -9.99 11.54 -7.95
CA PRO A 23 -10.70 12.75 -8.34
C PRO A 23 -12.19 12.73 -7.98
N LEU A 24 -12.84 11.57 -8.10
CA LEU A 24 -14.23 11.39 -7.72
C LEU A 24 -14.40 11.42 -6.20
N VAL A 25 -13.48 10.81 -5.45
CA VAL A 25 -13.46 10.88 -3.98
C VAL A 25 -13.35 12.32 -3.48
N ARG A 26 -12.45 13.11 -4.07
CA ARG A 26 -12.29 14.53 -3.70
C ARG A 26 -13.52 15.36 -4.03
N LEU A 27 -14.14 15.12 -5.19
CA LEU A 27 -15.40 15.76 -5.55
C LEU A 27 -16.50 15.41 -4.54
N ALA A 28 -16.65 14.14 -4.17
CA ALA A 28 -17.61 13.72 -3.15
C ALA A 28 -17.32 14.40 -1.80
N GLY A 29 -16.06 14.51 -1.39
CA GLY A 29 -15.68 15.27 -0.18
C GLY A 29 -16.10 16.74 -0.23
N MET A 30 -15.93 17.42 -1.37
CA MET A 30 -16.37 18.80 -1.58
C MET A 30 -17.89 18.94 -1.59
N LEU A 31 -18.60 18.02 -2.28
CA LEU A 31 -20.07 17.99 -2.30
C LEU A 31 -20.65 17.73 -0.92
N TYR A 32 -20.02 16.83 -0.16
CA TYR A 32 -20.38 16.59 1.23
C TYR A 32 -20.24 17.87 2.05
N LEU A 33 -19.10 18.55 1.97
CA LEU A 33 -18.83 19.76 2.76
C LEU A 33 -19.81 20.89 2.43
N THR A 34 -20.12 21.09 1.15
CA THR A 34 -20.91 22.22 0.66
C THR A 34 -22.41 21.96 0.60
N GLY A 35 -22.84 20.70 0.49
CA GLY A 35 -24.24 20.30 0.37
C GLY A 35 -24.93 20.06 1.72
N PRO A 36 -26.27 19.86 1.72
CA PRO A 36 -27.08 19.65 2.92
C PRO A 36 -27.07 18.20 3.43
N PHE A 37 -25.97 17.48 3.28
CA PHE A 37 -25.85 16.07 3.67
C PHE A 37 -25.43 15.92 5.14
N ALA A 38 -26.06 14.99 5.86
CA ALA A 38 -25.76 14.68 7.26
C ALA A 38 -24.46 13.86 7.41
N ASP A 39 -24.23 12.94 6.48
CA ASP A 39 -23.07 12.05 6.40
C ASP A 39 -22.74 11.73 4.93
N LEU A 40 -21.68 10.93 4.70
CA LEU A 40 -21.31 10.53 3.34
C LEU A 40 -22.28 9.52 2.72
N GLU A 41 -22.95 8.71 3.54
CA GLU A 41 -23.94 7.73 3.04
C GLU A 41 -25.12 8.44 2.38
N ALA A 42 -25.63 9.50 3.00
CA ALA A 42 -26.67 10.37 2.47
C ALA A 42 -26.24 11.04 1.17
N LEU A 43 -24.98 11.51 1.07
CA LEU A 43 -24.44 12.03 -0.19
C LEU A 43 -24.43 10.95 -1.28
N LEU A 44 -23.89 9.76 -0.99
CA LEU A 44 -23.77 8.69 -1.97
C LEU A 44 -25.13 8.21 -2.47
N ALA A 45 -26.18 8.26 -1.64
CA ALA A 45 -27.54 7.93 -2.03
C ALA A 45 -28.08 8.86 -3.14
N GLU A 46 -27.70 10.14 -3.11
CA GLU A 46 -28.11 11.18 -4.06
C GLU A 46 -27.19 11.30 -5.28
N LEU A 47 -26.00 10.68 -5.25
CA LEU A 47 -25.01 10.73 -6.34
C LEU A 47 -25.31 9.71 -7.45
N ALA A 48 -26.50 9.79 -8.05
CA ALA A 48 -27.00 8.83 -9.05
C ALA A 48 -26.64 9.18 -10.50
N GLU A 49 -26.32 10.45 -10.79
CA GLU A 49 -26.03 10.90 -12.15
C GLU A 49 -24.55 10.69 -12.52
N PRO A 50 -24.24 10.47 -13.81
CA PRO A 50 -22.86 10.47 -14.28
C PRO A 50 -22.15 11.79 -14.01
N VAL A 51 -20.86 11.72 -13.70
CA VAL A 51 -20.05 12.89 -13.35
C VAL A 51 -18.72 12.87 -14.09
N GLU A 52 -18.25 14.06 -14.49
CA GLU A 52 -16.90 14.26 -15.00
C GLU A 52 -16.06 15.06 -14.00
N THR A 53 -14.90 14.54 -13.62
CA THR A 53 -13.94 15.25 -12.76
C THR A 53 -12.52 14.73 -12.99
N GLY A 54 -11.53 15.61 -12.90
CA GLY A 54 -10.13 15.27 -13.18
C GLY A 54 -9.87 14.74 -14.60
N GLY A 55 -10.71 15.12 -15.57
CA GLY A 55 -10.65 14.64 -16.95
C GLY A 55 -11.08 13.17 -17.13
N VAL A 56 -11.88 12.64 -16.20
CA VAL A 56 -12.40 11.28 -16.22
C VAL A 56 -13.92 11.31 -16.06
N PHE A 57 -14.61 10.52 -16.89
CA PHE A 57 -16.06 10.33 -16.83
C PHE A 57 -16.42 9.08 -16.01
N TYR A 58 -17.25 9.27 -14.99
CA TYR A 58 -17.73 8.23 -14.08
C TYR A 58 -19.23 8.04 -14.31
N GLN A 59 -19.59 6.91 -14.92
CA GLN A 59 -20.98 6.62 -15.30
C GLN A 59 -21.88 6.30 -14.10
N ASP A 60 -21.35 5.61 -13.09
CA ASP A 60 -22.06 5.24 -11.86
C ASP A 60 -21.20 5.58 -10.65
N PRO A 61 -21.13 6.87 -10.26
CA PRO A 61 -20.24 7.32 -9.20
C PRO A 61 -20.60 6.73 -7.84
N ARG A 62 -21.89 6.49 -7.55
CA ARG A 62 -22.33 5.83 -6.32
C ARG A 62 -21.71 4.44 -6.17
N SER A 63 -21.87 3.57 -7.17
CA SER A 63 -21.32 2.20 -7.09
C SER A 63 -19.80 2.20 -7.07
N LEU A 64 -19.16 3.14 -7.75
CA LEU A 64 -17.70 3.27 -7.76
C LEU A 64 -17.12 3.74 -6.42
N LEU A 65 -17.83 4.61 -5.69
CA LEU A 65 -17.39 5.11 -4.38
C LEU A 65 -17.76 4.19 -3.21
N ALA A 66 -18.80 3.36 -3.34
CA ALA A 66 -19.27 2.50 -2.26
C ALA A 66 -18.16 1.64 -1.60
N PRO A 67 -17.21 1.02 -2.34
CA PRO A 67 -16.10 0.29 -1.73
C PRO A 67 -15.16 1.16 -0.89
N TYR A 68 -15.11 2.47 -1.14
CA TYR A 68 -14.19 3.42 -0.49
C TYR A 68 -14.83 4.24 0.63
N LEU A 69 -16.13 4.06 0.88
CA LEU A 69 -16.89 4.84 1.86
C LEU A 69 -16.20 4.91 3.23
N GLU A 70 -15.73 3.77 3.76
CA GLU A 70 -15.04 3.72 5.05
C GLU A 70 -13.74 4.55 5.05
N ALA A 71 -12.98 4.48 3.96
CA ALA A 71 -11.75 5.28 3.81
C ALA A 71 -12.05 6.79 3.68
N MET A 72 -13.27 7.15 3.23
CA MET A 72 -13.72 8.53 3.06
C MET A 72 -14.35 9.13 4.31
N ARG A 73 -14.88 8.33 5.26
CA ARG A 73 -15.48 8.78 6.53
C ARG A 73 -14.71 9.86 7.28
N PRO A 74 -13.36 9.92 7.27
CA PRO A 74 -12.64 11.03 7.88
C PRO A 74 -13.09 12.42 7.41
N PHE A 75 -13.61 12.60 6.18
CA PHE A 75 -14.19 13.86 5.73
C PHE A 75 -15.39 14.33 6.56
N GLU A 76 -16.13 13.42 7.20
CA GLU A 76 -17.29 13.77 8.02
C GLU A 76 -16.94 14.71 9.17
N ARG A 77 -15.67 14.67 9.61
CA ARG A 77 -15.12 15.52 10.67
C ARG A 77 -15.06 17.01 10.32
N LEU A 78 -15.21 17.36 9.04
CA LEU A 78 -15.28 18.76 8.60
C LEU A 78 -16.59 19.43 9.06
N LYS A 79 -17.69 18.67 9.11
CA LYS A 79 -18.99 19.15 9.63
C LYS A 79 -19.22 18.76 11.08
N ASN A 80 -18.62 17.66 11.52
CA ASN A 80 -18.73 17.14 12.88
C ASN A 80 -17.34 17.09 13.53
N PRO A 81 -16.78 18.24 13.98
CA PRO A 81 -15.45 18.29 14.57
C PRO A 81 -15.29 17.27 15.71
N ARG A 82 -14.19 16.52 15.65
CA ARG A 82 -13.75 15.58 16.69
C ARG A 82 -12.29 15.81 16.96
N GLU A 83 -11.83 15.43 18.14
CA GLU A 83 -10.42 15.50 18.54
C GLU A 83 -9.48 14.85 17.50
N PRO A 84 -8.29 15.42 17.26
CA PRO A 84 -7.31 14.87 16.33
C PRO A 84 -6.90 13.46 16.73
N ALA A 85 -6.91 12.56 15.76
CA ALA A 85 -6.42 11.19 15.91
C ALA A 85 -4.96 11.05 15.44
N ARG A 86 -4.37 12.13 14.91
CA ARG A 86 -3.05 12.20 14.30
C ARG A 86 -2.66 13.64 14.02
N ILE A 87 -1.37 13.86 13.82
CA ILE A 87 -0.81 15.15 13.41
C ILE A 87 -0.40 15.03 11.95
N ILE A 88 -0.78 16.00 11.12
CA ILE A 88 -0.36 16.05 9.72
C ILE A 88 0.26 17.41 9.47
N VAL A 89 1.50 17.38 8.97
CA VAL A 89 2.26 18.57 8.60
C VAL A 89 2.56 18.58 7.10
N ASP A 90 2.78 19.76 6.55
CA ASP A 90 3.21 19.95 5.17
C ASP A 90 4.71 19.62 4.97
N ALA A 91 5.19 19.80 3.74
CA ALA A 91 6.59 19.54 3.39
C ALA A 91 7.58 20.49 4.10
N ASN A 92 7.12 21.62 4.64
CA ASN A 92 7.89 22.58 5.43
C ASN A 92 7.73 22.37 6.94
N LEU A 93 7.17 21.23 7.35
CA LEU A 93 6.89 20.85 8.74
C LEU A 93 5.91 21.81 9.45
N GLN A 94 5.10 22.55 8.70
CA GLN A 94 4.03 23.38 9.24
C GLN A 94 2.76 22.56 9.39
N ALA A 95 1.96 22.84 10.42
CA ALA A 95 0.68 22.15 10.61
C ALA A 95 -0.23 22.39 9.40
N ALA A 96 -0.72 21.30 8.80
CA ALA A 96 -1.69 21.39 7.72
C ALA A 96 -3.03 21.86 8.28
N ASP A 97 -3.79 22.64 7.50
CA ASP A 97 -5.18 22.93 7.84
C ASP A 97 -6.02 21.65 7.86
N GLN A 98 -7.18 21.71 8.51
CA GLN A 98 -8.01 20.52 8.73
C GLN A 98 -8.44 19.84 7.42
N PHE A 99 -8.76 20.61 6.38
CA PHE A 99 -9.17 20.05 5.10
C PHE A 99 -8.00 19.31 4.44
N THR A 100 -6.86 19.98 4.34
CA THR A 100 -5.64 19.42 3.74
C THR A 100 -5.16 18.16 4.49
N ALA A 101 -5.20 18.17 5.82
CA ALA A 101 -4.87 17.01 6.64
C ALA A 101 -5.82 15.82 6.37
N LEU A 102 -7.13 16.07 6.29
CA LEU A 102 -8.11 15.02 6.02
C LEU A 102 -8.03 14.52 4.57
N ASP A 103 -7.83 15.39 3.58
CA ASP A 103 -7.60 14.99 2.18
C ASP A 103 -6.37 14.09 2.07
N GLY A 104 -5.25 14.45 2.69
CA GLY A 104 -4.05 13.63 2.71
C GLY A 104 -4.29 12.24 3.29
N TRP A 105 -5.03 12.17 4.41
CA TRP A 105 -5.36 10.89 5.04
C TRP A 105 -6.32 10.04 4.20
N VAL A 106 -7.39 10.63 3.69
CA VAL A 106 -8.35 9.92 2.82
C VAL A 106 -7.66 9.44 1.55
N SER A 107 -6.86 10.31 0.92
CA SER A 107 -6.09 10.00 -0.29
C SER A 107 -5.15 8.82 -0.07
N GLN A 108 -4.38 8.79 1.03
CA GLN A 108 -3.50 7.67 1.36
C GLN A 108 -4.28 6.33 1.41
N ASN A 109 -5.43 6.30 2.10
CA ASN A 109 -6.19 5.07 2.30
C ASN A 109 -6.92 4.61 1.03
N VAL A 110 -7.55 5.54 0.31
CA VAL A 110 -8.24 5.27 -0.95
C VAL A 110 -7.27 4.73 -2.00
N LEU A 111 -6.14 5.42 -2.19
CA LEU A 111 -5.13 5.00 -3.15
C LEU A 111 -4.49 3.66 -2.75
N THR A 112 -4.32 3.39 -1.45
CA THR A 112 -3.74 2.11 -1.01
C THR A 112 -4.62 0.96 -1.50
N ARG A 113 -5.93 1.08 -1.28
CA ARG A 113 -6.90 0.07 -1.73
C ARG A 113 -7.02 -0.03 -3.24
N GLU A 114 -7.09 1.10 -3.95
CA GLU A 114 -7.18 1.11 -5.42
C GLU A 114 -5.93 0.51 -6.06
N LEU A 115 -4.74 0.89 -5.59
CA LEU A 115 -3.48 0.42 -6.14
C LEU A 115 -3.22 -1.05 -5.83
N GLU A 116 -3.72 -1.60 -4.71
CA GLU A 116 -3.70 -3.06 -4.48
C GLU A 116 -4.42 -3.84 -5.59
N GLU A 117 -5.60 -3.37 -6.00
CA GLU A 117 -6.38 -4.00 -7.06
C GLU A 117 -5.65 -3.88 -8.41
N ILE A 118 -5.17 -2.68 -8.73
CA ILE A 118 -4.40 -2.42 -9.96
C ILE A 118 -3.13 -3.27 -10.01
N ASN A 119 -2.36 -3.29 -8.92
CA ASN A 119 -1.17 -4.14 -8.78
C ASN A 119 -1.51 -5.62 -9.00
N SER A 120 -2.64 -6.08 -8.46
CA SER A 120 -3.10 -7.47 -8.64
C SER A 120 -3.38 -7.81 -10.09
N LEU A 121 -3.99 -6.89 -10.84
CA LEU A 121 -4.33 -7.07 -12.25
C LEU A 121 -3.11 -6.99 -13.16
N LEU A 122 -2.13 -6.13 -12.84
CA LEU A 122 -0.94 -5.91 -13.67
C LEU A 122 0.22 -6.88 -13.35
N CYS A 123 0.38 -7.28 -12.09
CA CYS A 123 1.51 -8.09 -11.66
C CYS A 123 1.34 -9.57 -12.04
N GLY A 124 0.12 -10.12 -11.95
CA GLY A 124 -0.17 -11.52 -12.25
C GLY A 124 0.36 -11.97 -13.63
N PRO A 125 0.07 -11.25 -14.72
CA PRO A 125 0.57 -11.57 -16.06
C PRO A 125 2.10 -11.51 -16.21
N CYS A 126 2.79 -10.73 -15.37
CA CYS A 126 4.23 -10.50 -15.48
C CYS A 126 5.10 -11.68 -15.07
N LYS A 127 4.58 -12.56 -14.19
CA LYS A 127 5.36 -13.66 -13.57
C LYS A 127 6.66 -13.15 -12.92
N CYS A 128 6.61 -11.94 -12.34
CA CYS A 128 7.74 -11.31 -11.69
C CYS A 128 8.00 -11.98 -10.33
N THR A 129 9.26 -12.28 -10.00
CA THR A 129 9.64 -12.92 -8.74
C THR A 129 10.26 -11.96 -7.72
N LEU A 130 10.32 -10.66 -8.04
CA LEU A 130 11.11 -9.66 -7.31
C LEU A 130 10.74 -9.55 -5.82
N CYS A 131 9.44 -9.64 -5.51
CA CYS A 131 8.92 -9.63 -4.14
C CYS A 131 8.86 -11.02 -3.48
N CYS A 132 9.19 -12.08 -4.21
CA CYS A 132 9.08 -13.48 -3.76
C CYS A 132 10.43 -14.15 -3.53
N THR A 133 11.54 -13.42 -3.68
CA THR A 133 12.90 -13.93 -3.48
C THR A 133 13.66 -13.05 -2.51
N GLY A 134 14.47 -13.69 -1.66
CA GLY A 134 15.39 -13.00 -0.77
C GLY A 134 16.49 -12.26 -1.54
N PRO A 135 17.34 -11.49 -0.83
CA PRO A 135 18.39 -10.69 -1.47
C PRO A 135 19.37 -11.52 -2.30
N ALA A 136 19.93 -10.92 -3.35
CA ALA A 136 20.93 -11.57 -4.20
C ALA A 136 22.30 -11.69 -3.48
N PRO A 137 23.22 -12.52 -4.00
CA PRO A 137 24.62 -12.51 -3.56
C PRO A 137 25.22 -11.12 -3.73
N GLY A 138 25.72 -10.53 -2.64
CA GLY A 138 26.32 -9.19 -2.66
C GLY A 138 25.35 -8.01 -2.49
N ALA A 139 24.04 -8.25 -2.33
CA ALA A 139 23.12 -7.20 -1.88
C ALA A 139 23.54 -6.65 -0.50
N ALA A 140 23.21 -5.40 -0.17
CA ALA A 140 23.52 -4.85 1.16
C ALA A 140 22.74 -5.57 2.27
N GLN A 141 21.48 -5.94 1.99
CA GLN A 141 20.58 -6.58 2.93
C GLN A 141 20.83 -8.09 3.05
N ASP A 142 20.74 -8.61 4.26
CA ASP A 142 20.90 -10.04 4.55
C ASP A 142 19.61 -10.85 4.44
N PHE A 143 18.47 -10.20 4.57
CA PHE A 143 17.17 -10.82 4.40
C PHE A 143 16.17 -9.86 3.77
N PHE A 144 15.01 -10.39 3.41
CA PHE A 144 13.83 -9.63 3.05
C PHE A 144 12.68 -10.10 3.94
N GLU A 145 11.98 -9.16 4.56
CA GLU A 145 10.84 -9.44 5.43
C GLU A 145 9.53 -9.33 4.64
N ILE A 146 8.63 -10.28 4.87
CA ILE A 146 7.25 -10.23 4.40
C ILE A 146 6.35 -10.32 5.64
N PRO A 147 5.83 -9.17 6.14
CA PRO A 147 4.86 -9.17 7.22
C PRO A 147 3.62 -10.00 6.85
N VAL A 148 3.13 -10.78 7.80
CA VAL A 148 1.92 -11.59 7.64
C VAL A 148 1.02 -11.41 8.86
N THR A 149 -0.28 -11.47 8.65
CA THR A 149 -1.24 -11.51 9.76
C THR A 149 -1.30 -12.91 10.37
N GLU A 150 -1.90 -13.02 11.56
CA GLU A 150 -2.06 -14.30 12.25
C GLU A 150 -2.83 -15.34 11.42
N ASP A 151 -3.86 -14.91 10.71
CA ASP A 151 -4.64 -15.77 9.80
C ASP A 151 -3.82 -16.23 8.58
N GLU A 152 -2.88 -15.40 8.12
CA GLU A 152 -2.04 -15.67 6.94
C GLU A 152 -0.89 -16.63 7.23
N ILE A 153 -0.49 -16.83 8.50
CA ILE A 153 0.57 -17.80 8.89
C ILE A 153 0.27 -19.19 8.32
N SER A 154 -1.00 -19.60 8.37
CA SER A 154 -1.46 -20.91 7.90
C SER A 154 -1.28 -21.13 6.39
N LEU A 155 -1.09 -20.05 5.61
CA LEU A 155 -0.84 -20.16 4.18
C LEU A 155 0.53 -20.77 3.89
N PHE A 156 1.50 -20.66 4.80
CA PHE A 156 2.88 -21.05 4.55
C PHE A 156 3.25 -22.33 5.33
N PRO A 157 3.72 -23.39 4.64
CA PRO A 157 4.19 -24.60 5.29
C PRO A 157 5.65 -24.42 5.78
N LEU A 158 5.85 -23.49 6.69
CA LEU A 158 7.16 -23.11 7.23
C LEU A 158 7.19 -23.31 8.74
N ASP A 159 8.39 -23.49 9.28
CA ASP A 159 8.61 -23.50 10.73
C ASP A 159 8.20 -22.16 11.34
N ARG A 160 7.66 -22.22 12.55
CA ARG A 160 7.21 -21.05 13.32
C ARG A 160 8.11 -20.88 14.53
N ILE A 161 8.87 -19.80 14.52
CA ILE A 161 9.73 -19.40 15.64
C ILE A 161 8.93 -18.41 16.49
N ASP A 162 8.41 -18.93 17.59
CA ASP A 162 7.57 -18.20 18.53
C ASP A 162 8.07 -18.45 19.95
N THR A 163 9.16 -17.77 20.29
CA THR A 163 9.80 -17.85 21.61
C THR A 163 9.67 -16.51 22.35
N PRO A 164 9.82 -16.49 23.69
CA PRO A 164 9.84 -15.25 24.46
C PRO A 164 10.87 -14.23 23.98
N GLU A 165 12.00 -14.69 23.45
CA GLU A 165 13.07 -13.87 22.89
C GLU A 165 12.62 -13.25 21.57
N SER A 166 12.09 -14.04 20.64
CA SER A 166 11.60 -13.53 19.35
C SER A 166 10.52 -12.46 19.52
N ARG A 167 9.59 -12.65 20.47
CA ARG A 167 8.50 -11.69 20.75
C ARG A 167 8.96 -10.35 21.32
N ARG A 168 10.21 -10.25 21.77
CA ARG A 168 10.81 -9.00 22.27
C ARG A 168 11.77 -8.36 21.27
N ALA A 169 12.17 -9.10 20.25
CA ALA A 169 13.13 -8.69 19.25
C ALA A 169 12.46 -8.09 18.01
N ALA A 170 13.23 -7.32 17.24
CA ALA A 170 12.88 -6.88 15.88
C ALA A 170 13.86 -7.47 14.85
N PRO A 171 13.45 -7.62 13.56
CA PRO A 171 14.32 -8.12 12.51
C PRO A 171 15.60 -7.29 12.29
N GLU A 172 15.52 -5.98 12.48
CA GLU A 172 16.61 -5.01 12.25
C GLU A 172 17.41 -4.70 13.53
N GLU A 173 17.16 -5.42 14.62
CA GLU A 173 17.84 -5.20 15.90
C GLU A 173 19.27 -5.76 15.90
N GLU A 174 20.17 -5.07 16.60
CA GLU A 174 21.57 -5.47 16.79
C GLU A 174 21.88 -5.63 18.30
N PRO A 175 22.37 -6.80 18.76
CA PRO A 175 22.70 -7.99 17.97
C PRO A 175 21.44 -8.72 17.44
N PRO A 176 21.55 -9.46 16.32
CA PRO A 176 20.40 -10.14 15.74
C PRO A 176 19.92 -11.28 16.64
N LEU A 177 18.63 -11.60 16.58
CA LEU A 177 18.09 -12.81 17.20
C LEU A 177 18.84 -14.03 16.66
N GLU A 178 19.33 -14.86 17.57
CA GLU A 178 19.91 -16.16 17.23
C GLU A 178 18.89 -17.28 17.44
N ASN A 179 18.86 -18.21 16.49
CA ASN A 179 18.17 -19.48 16.63
C ASN A 179 19.21 -20.59 16.50
N ASP A 180 19.31 -21.44 17.53
CA ASP A 180 20.36 -22.47 17.66
C ASP A 180 21.80 -21.91 17.47
N GLY A 181 22.08 -20.75 18.07
CA GLY A 181 23.41 -20.11 18.04
C GLY A 181 23.82 -19.56 16.67
N THR A 182 22.86 -19.38 15.76
CA THR A 182 23.08 -18.80 14.44
C THR A 182 22.06 -17.67 14.20
N PRO A 183 22.47 -16.51 13.63
CA PRO A 183 21.55 -15.43 13.33
C PRO A 183 20.37 -15.89 12.47
N PHE A 184 19.17 -15.41 12.80
CA PHE A 184 17.92 -15.84 12.15
C PHE A 184 17.96 -15.72 10.61
N TYR A 185 18.62 -14.70 10.05
CA TYR A 185 18.74 -14.48 8.61
C TYR A 185 19.75 -15.41 7.91
N ARG A 186 20.46 -16.27 8.66
CA ARG A 186 21.32 -17.34 8.12
C ARG A 186 20.68 -18.73 8.23
N GLN A 187 19.52 -18.82 8.87
CA GLN A 187 18.72 -20.04 8.93
C GLN A 187 17.91 -20.24 7.64
N PRO A 188 17.30 -21.42 7.42
CA PRO A 188 16.27 -21.60 6.39
C PRO A 188 15.11 -20.61 6.57
N ILE A 189 14.31 -20.46 5.50
CA ILE A 189 13.09 -19.64 5.52
C ILE A 189 12.19 -20.11 6.67
N ALA A 190 11.75 -19.18 7.51
CA ALA A 190 10.82 -19.45 8.60
C ALA A 190 9.91 -18.24 8.85
N LEU A 191 8.85 -18.49 9.61
CA LEU A 191 7.96 -17.47 10.16
C LEU A 191 8.42 -17.13 11.57
N TYR A 192 8.62 -15.85 11.86
CA TYR A 192 9.03 -15.37 13.17
C TYR A 192 7.95 -14.49 13.77
N HIS A 193 7.74 -14.61 15.08
CA HIS A 193 6.85 -13.75 15.84
C HIS A 193 7.66 -12.67 16.55
N TRP A 194 7.76 -11.50 15.93
CA TRP A 194 8.46 -10.32 16.45
C TRP A 194 7.57 -9.54 17.41
N HIS A 195 8.16 -8.55 18.08
CA HIS A 195 7.38 -7.60 18.88
C HIS A 195 6.40 -6.76 18.02
N THR A 196 6.67 -6.64 16.71
CA THR A 196 5.84 -5.92 15.73
C THR A 196 4.77 -6.80 15.07
N GLY A 197 4.75 -8.11 15.36
CA GLY A 197 3.85 -9.08 14.76
C GLY A 197 4.59 -10.19 14.01
N TRP A 198 3.85 -10.94 13.18
CA TRP A 198 4.41 -12.06 12.43
C TRP A 198 5.01 -11.63 11.10
N SER A 199 6.12 -12.24 10.71
CA SER A 199 6.64 -12.11 9.36
C SER A 199 7.37 -13.35 8.87
N MET A 200 7.36 -13.54 7.55
CA MET A 200 8.19 -14.52 6.86
C MET A 200 9.53 -13.87 6.53
N ILE A 201 10.61 -14.47 7.01
CA ILE A 201 11.97 -14.03 6.68
C ILE A 201 12.46 -14.81 5.47
N LEU A 202 12.86 -14.08 4.42
CA LEU A 202 13.52 -14.61 3.24
C LEU A 202 15.03 -14.24 3.28
N PRO A 203 15.90 -15.14 3.79
CA PRO A 203 17.35 -15.01 3.72
C PRO A 203 17.88 -14.77 2.31
N ARG A 204 19.16 -14.38 2.19
CA ARG A 204 19.84 -14.33 0.88
C ARG A 204 19.62 -15.60 0.06
N GLN A 205 19.37 -15.42 -1.23
CA GLN A 205 19.16 -16.49 -2.22
C GLN A 205 17.97 -17.44 -1.92
N SER A 206 17.12 -17.11 -0.95
CA SER A 206 15.92 -17.88 -0.65
C SER A 206 14.76 -17.52 -1.58
N ARG A 207 13.73 -18.38 -1.61
CA ARG A 207 12.54 -18.20 -2.46
C ARG A 207 11.29 -18.57 -1.66
N CYS A 208 10.26 -17.74 -1.73
CA CYS A 208 8.95 -18.02 -1.14
C CYS A 208 8.49 -19.44 -1.51
N PRO A 209 7.96 -20.24 -0.57
CA PRO A 209 7.57 -21.64 -0.82
C PRO A 209 6.43 -21.78 -1.85
N HIS A 210 5.67 -20.70 -2.08
CA HIS A 210 4.63 -20.65 -3.10
C HIS A 210 5.10 -20.19 -4.47
N LEU A 211 6.38 -19.86 -4.63
CA LEU A 211 6.94 -19.48 -5.92
C LEU A 211 7.14 -20.74 -6.78
N ASP A 212 6.37 -20.83 -7.85
CA ASP A 212 6.41 -21.97 -8.74
C ASP A 212 7.73 -22.02 -9.53
N PRO A 213 8.54 -23.10 -9.42
CA PRO A 213 9.84 -23.16 -10.09
C PRO A 213 9.77 -23.17 -11.61
N ALA A 214 8.68 -23.70 -12.19
CA ALA A 214 8.54 -23.85 -13.64
C ALA A 214 8.01 -22.58 -14.31
N SER A 215 7.01 -21.95 -13.68
CA SER A 215 6.31 -20.80 -14.24
C SER A 215 6.78 -19.45 -13.68
N GLY A 216 7.46 -19.42 -12.53
CA GLY A 216 7.83 -18.20 -11.81
C GLY A 216 6.64 -17.46 -11.17
N GLY A 217 5.44 -18.05 -11.23
CA GLY A 217 4.22 -17.47 -10.64
C GLY A 217 4.00 -17.87 -9.19
N CYS A 218 3.18 -17.12 -8.46
CA CYS A 218 2.74 -17.49 -7.11
C CYS A 218 1.57 -18.48 -7.18
N ARG A 219 1.72 -19.66 -6.58
CA ARG A 219 0.70 -20.72 -6.56
C ARG A 219 -0.56 -20.36 -5.79
N ILE A 220 -0.45 -19.44 -4.84
CA ILE A 220 -1.57 -18.95 -4.03
C ILE A 220 -1.95 -17.51 -4.40
N TYR A 221 -1.71 -17.06 -5.64
CA TYR A 221 -1.87 -15.64 -6.02
C TYR A 221 -3.17 -15.00 -5.52
N PRO A 222 -4.37 -15.62 -5.65
CA PRO A 222 -5.61 -15.01 -5.13
C PRO A 222 -5.71 -14.96 -3.60
N ARG A 223 -4.98 -15.85 -2.90
CA ARG A 223 -4.96 -15.98 -1.43
C ARG A 223 -3.67 -15.42 -0.81
N ARG A 224 -2.83 -14.74 -1.59
CA ARG A 224 -1.55 -14.23 -1.10
C ARG A 224 -1.76 -13.19 0.01
N PRO A 225 -0.79 -13.03 0.91
CA PRO A 225 -0.86 -12.03 1.96
C PRO A 225 -1.13 -10.63 1.45
N ASP A 226 -1.74 -9.78 2.28
CA ASP A 226 -2.09 -8.41 1.92
C ASP A 226 -0.87 -7.58 1.50
N VAL A 227 0.27 -7.73 2.18
CA VAL A 227 1.51 -7.03 1.79
C VAL A 227 1.97 -7.42 0.37
N CYS A 228 1.74 -8.67 -0.05
CA CYS A 228 2.07 -9.15 -1.39
C CYS A 228 1.12 -8.59 -2.48
N ARG A 229 0.08 -7.84 -2.11
CA ARG A 229 -0.82 -7.13 -3.04
C ARG A 229 -0.37 -5.70 -3.30
N ARG A 230 0.53 -5.16 -2.48
CA ARG A 230 1.05 -3.80 -2.54
C ARG A 230 2.42 -3.58 -3.22
N PRO A 231 3.04 -4.50 -4.00
CA PRO A 231 4.51 -4.49 -4.04
C PRO A 231 5.15 -3.58 -5.09
N GLN A 232 4.42 -2.86 -5.96
CA GLN A 232 5.05 -2.28 -7.17
C GLN A 232 4.68 -0.84 -7.49
N ILE A 233 3.41 -0.45 -7.38
CA ILE A 233 3.03 0.98 -7.30
C ILE A 233 2.26 1.20 -6.00
N PHE A 234 2.64 2.22 -5.24
CA PHE A 234 2.04 2.48 -3.93
C PHE A 234 1.99 3.98 -3.62
N PRO A 235 0.98 4.41 -2.86
CA PRO A 235 0.81 5.81 -2.55
C PRO A 235 1.78 6.22 -1.45
N TYR A 236 2.43 7.35 -1.67
CA TYR A 236 3.25 8.04 -0.70
C TYR A 236 2.67 9.44 -0.52
N MET A 237 1.41 9.48 -0.08
CA MET A 237 0.72 10.72 0.23
C MET A 237 1.16 11.23 1.60
N LEU A 238 1.30 10.32 2.56
CA LEU A 238 1.72 10.58 3.93
C LEU A 238 2.91 9.70 4.32
N GLU A 239 3.95 10.31 4.87
CA GLU A 239 5.10 9.63 5.45
C GLU A 239 5.03 9.72 6.97
N ARG A 240 5.20 8.59 7.67
CA ARG A 240 5.26 8.56 9.14
C ARG A 240 6.53 9.24 9.64
N ASN A 241 6.42 10.16 10.58
CA ASN A 241 7.57 10.79 11.24
C ASN A 241 7.44 10.72 12.78
N PRO A 242 8.04 9.69 13.44
CA PRO A 242 7.95 9.50 14.88
C PRO A 242 8.52 10.65 15.71
N GLU A 243 9.50 11.39 15.19
CA GLU A 243 10.11 12.53 15.91
C GLU A 243 9.14 13.69 16.12
N LEU A 244 8.06 13.72 15.34
CA LEU A 244 7.02 14.75 15.40
C LEU A 244 5.78 14.32 16.20
N ASP A 245 5.79 13.12 16.78
CA ASP A 245 4.71 12.67 17.64
C ASP A 245 4.49 13.63 18.80
N ARG A 246 3.23 13.78 19.21
CA ARG A 246 2.91 14.60 20.38
C ARG A 246 1.90 13.93 21.27
N GLU A 247 2.07 14.12 22.56
CA GLU A 247 1.06 13.81 23.55
C GLU A 247 -0.13 14.78 23.40
N TYR A 248 -1.33 14.23 23.46
CA TYR A 248 -2.59 14.95 23.45
C TYR A 248 -3.57 14.16 24.29
N ASP A 249 -4.11 14.74 25.37
CA ASP A 249 -5.06 14.07 26.28
C ASP A 249 -4.65 12.63 26.66
N ASP A 250 -3.46 12.48 27.24
CA ASP A 250 -2.88 11.21 27.71
C ASP A 250 -2.70 10.12 26.63
N ARG A 251 -2.76 10.48 25.34
CA ARG A 251 -2.42 9.60 24.21
C ARG A 251 -1.34 10.20 23.33
N LEU A 252 -0.44 9.36 22.83
CA LEU A 252 0.55 9.74 21.82
C LEU A 252 -0.10 9.75 20.44
N LEU A 253 -0.19 10.93 19.82
CA LEU A 253 -0.69 11.07 18.46
C LEU A 253 0.44 10.83 17.45
N PRO A 254 0.27 9.91 16.50
CA PRO A 254 1.25 9.69 15.45
C PRO A 254 1.26 10.89 14.49
N ALA A 255 2.47 11.34 14.14
CA ALA A 255 2.68 12.41 13.18
C ALA A 255 3.05 11.91 11.78
N PHE A 256 2.58 12.64 10.77
CA PHE A 256 2.81 12.36 9.36
C PHE A 256 3.15 13.62 8.58
N VAL A 257 4.05 13.49 7.61
CA VAL A 257 4.46 14.54 6.68
C VAL A 257 3.78 14.29 5.33
N MET A 258 3.17 15.33 4.76
CA MET A 258 2.60 15.25 3.41
C MET A 258 3.69 15.21 2.36
N ARG A 259 3.53 14.29 1.42
CA ARG A 259 4.51 14.03 0.34
C ARG A 259 3.91 14.13 -1.05
N GLY A 260 2.65 13.75 -1.24
CA GLY A 260 1.94 13.91 -2.52
C GLY A 260 2.57 13.11 -3.67
N LYS A 261 3.08 11.91 -3.40
CA LYS A 261 3.86 11.11 -4.35
C LYS A 261 3.21 9.77 -4.65
N LEU A 262 3.50 9.23 -5.83
CA LEU A 262 3.25 7.85 -6.23
C LEU A 262 4.59 7.17 -6.46
N LEU A 263 4.96 6.21 -5.61
CA LEU A 263 6.21 5.47 -5.78
C LEU A 263 5.97 4.26 -6.68
N ALA A 264 6.86 4.04 -7.64
CA ALA A 264 6.78 2.98 -8.64
C ALA A 264 8.12 2.24 -8.74
N VAL A 265 8.09 0.92 -8.53
CA VAL A 265 9.27 0.05 -8.52
C VAL A 265 9.71 -0.24 -9.95
N TRP A 266 10.77 0.44 -10.39
CA TRP A 266 11.26 0.40 -11.77
C TRP A 266 11.71 -0.99 -12.22
N ASP A 267 12.16 -1.85 -11.31
CA ASP A 267 12.59 -3.21 -11.70
C ASP A 267 11.41 -4.09 -12.15
N CYS A 268 10.18 -3.72 -11.77
CA CYS A 268 8.99 -4.45 -12.16
C CYS A 268 8.75 -4.38 -13.69
N PRO A 269 8.56 -5.52 -14.37
CA PRO A 269 8.34 -5.54 -15.82
C PRO A 269 7.17 -4.68 -16.30
N TYR A 270 6.03 -4.68 -15.60
CA TYR A 270 4.90 -3.84 -16.03
C TYR A 270 5.12 -2.37 -15.72
N VAL A 271 5.85 -2.02 -14.65
CA VAL A 271 6.12 -0.62 -14.33
C VAL A 271 6.95 0.02 -15.44
N ARG A 272 7.95 -0.70 -15.97
CA ARG A 272 8.70 -0.27 -17.16
C ARG A 272 7.83 -0.22 -18.41
N GLN A 273 6.99 -1.24 -18.58
CA GLN A 273 6.14 -1.35 -19.77
C GLN A 273 5.09 -0.23 -19.86
N PHE A 274 4.48 0.13 -18.73
CA PHE A 274 3.34 1.03 -18.64
C PHE A 274 3.66 2.31 -17.87
N GLN A 275 4.90 2.79 -18.00
CA GLN A 275 5.40 3.96 -17.29
C GLN A 275 4.55 5.21 -17.56
N GLN A 276 4.10 5.39 -18.81
CA GLN A 276 3.31 6.56 -19.22
C GLN A 276 1.91 6.54 -18.61
N GLU A 277 1.28 5.37 -18.56
CA GLU A 277 -0.04 5.15 -17.98
C GLU A 277 0.00 5.37 -16.46
N ILE A 278 1.05 4.87 -15.78
CA ILE A 278 1.29 5.12 -14.36
C ILE A 278 1.52 6.61 -14.08
N GLY A 279 2.32 7.29 -14.93
CA GLY A 279 2.53 8.73 -14.82
C GLY A 279 1.26 9.54 -15.01
N THR A 280 0.43 9.16 -16.00
CA THR A 280 -0.88 9.78 -16.26
C THR A 280 -1.85 9.57 -15.10
N TYR A 281 -1.89 8.36 -14.53
CA TYR A 281 -2.66 8.05 -13.33
C TYR A 281 -2.24 8.95 -12.16
N ALA A 282 -0.93 9.08 -11.90
CA ALA A 282 -0.39 9.93 -10.84
C ALA A 282 -0.82 11.39 -11.04
N GLN A 283 -0.65 11.93 -12.25
CA GLN A 283 -1.04 13.30 -12.58
C GLN A 283 -2.53 13.54 -12.36
N ARG A 284 -3.40 12.63 -12.81
CA ARG A 284 -4.86 12.71 -12.59
C ARG A 284 -5.22 12.67 -11.12
N CYS A 285 -4.45 11.95 -10.30
CA CYS A 285 -4.59 11.94 -8.84
C CYS A 285 -3.98 13.17 -8.15
N GLY A 286 -3.30 14.07 -8.88
CA GLY A 286 -2.56 15.19 -8.28
C GLY A 286 -1.32 14.75 -7.50
N LEU A 287 -0.64 13.70 -7.97
CA LEU A 287 0.56 13.13 -7.37
C LEU A 287 1.77 13.27 -8.29
N GLU A 288 2.96 13.35 -7.69
CA GLU A 288 4.24 13.25 -8.40
C GLU A 288 4.66 11.77 -8.53
N PRO A 289 4.83 11.22 -9.76
CA PRO A 289 5.33 9.87 -9.93
C PRO A 289 6.85 9.81 -9.73
N ILE A 290 7.32 8.85 -8.92
CA ILE A 290 8.74 8.58 -8.70
C ILE A 290 9.01 7.12 -9.06
N PHE A 291 9.88 6.92 -10.05
CA PHE A 291 10.34 5.59 -10.45
C PHE A 291 11.69 5.31 -9.80
N LYS A 292 11.76 4.27 -8.95
CA LYS A 292 13.00 3.89 -8.24
C LYS A 292 13.26 2.40 -8.39
N GLU A 293 14.53 2.01 -8.52
CA GLU A 293 14.95 0.62 -8.43
C GLU A 293 14.63 0.05 -7.04
N ASN A 294 14.30 -1.24 -7.00
CA ASN A 294 14.03 -1.96 -5.77
C ASN A 294 15.34 -2.28 -5.05
N LYS A 295 15.35 -2.18 -3.72
CA LYS A 295 16.48 -2.60 -2.89
C LYS A 295 17.81 -1.86 -3.21
N ALA A 296 17.74 -0.69 -3.85
CA ALA A 296 18.85 0.21 -4.18
C ALA A 296 18.88 1.47 -3.31
#